data_AF-A0A1M6KJ41-F1
#
_entry.id   AF-A0A1M6KJ41-F1
#
_cell.length_a   1.000
_cell.length_b   1.000
_cell.length_c   1.000
_cell.angle_alpha   90.00
_cell.angle_beta   90.00
_cell.angle_gamma   90.00
#
_symmetry.space_group_name_H-M   'P 1'
#
loop_
_entity.id
_entity.type
_entity.pdbx_description
1 polymer ?
#
loop_
_entity_poly.entity_id
_entity_poly.type
_entity_poly.pdbx_seq_one_letter_code
_entity_poly.pdbx_strand_id
1 'polypeptide(L)'
;MKINYKKENKKYENQIIEYRKVTEEVRVKEKIDLVKSNHNKEEVTETPHEVLFWDVKINNLHWSQDPIELPNKTYSFVTFTNTKFGKKAILSEDDMYEQDATFWNVTFTNCEFQNIRFVNCRFFGCKFISCKTNELGIVFEDCYFCKTSIGHNELVDFETKIVSTEFKDCWITAKFRRCKMENFLWDNCTLMLTTFKECSLMNAIFTKCGFYSVVLNETDIAGMGIIKMKKADIEFYGNYKDSEFHKSTYIDLMSYKDVSTNKQMKKIDLRNSNKSNASDLSKMYYTLVNSLQTKNVDIDFLSEYRYQYQKHHMIEKDKWYSKTWDFVSWGLCGFGEKVFRFCIWLMVCAVVFAIGYMFTGIQFQNENIQYVFIGGNPFDFIQTIKDFGVCFHFSVLTLSTVGYEIALPLGNITHILTTIQSLLGLVFIAIFTSIMIIKLIRQ
;
A
#
# COMPACT_ATOMS: atom_id res chain seq x y z
N MET A 1 15.68 -0.63 -3.46
CA MET A 1 15.32 -1.29 -4.74
C MET A 1 13.97 -0.73 -5.17
N LYS A 2 13.73 -0.41 -6.46
CA LYS A 2 12.42 0.12 -6.85
C LYS A 2 11.41 -1.03 -6.90
N ILE A 3 10.30 -0.89 -6.19
CA ILE A 3 9.21 -1.87 -6.23
C ILE A 3 8.73 -2.03 -7.67
N ASN A 4 8.69 -3.27 -8.16
CA ASN A 4 8.01 -3.58 -9.41
C ASN A 4 6.53 -3.83 -9.11
N TYR A 5 5.75 -2.75 -9.01
CA TYR A 5 4.33 -2.80 -8.67
C TYR A 5 3.53 -3.76 -9.55
N LYS A 6 3.84 -3.85 -10.86
CA LYS A 6 3.16 -4.80 -11.75
C LYS A 6 3.41 -6.26 -11.35
N LYS A 7 4.64 -6.59 -10.94
CA LYS A 7 5.01 -7.94 -10.50
C LYS A 7 4.39 -8.26 -9.14
N GLU A 8 4.49 -7.34 -8.17
CA GLU A 8 3.93 -7.54 -6.83
C GLU A 8 2.40 -7.61 -6.86
N ASN A 9 1.72 -6.72 -7.59
CA ASN A 9 0.26 -6.80 -7.75
C ASN A 9 -0.16 -8.16 -8.32
N LYS A 10 0.55 -8.68 -9.33
CA LYS A 10 0.27 -10.01 -9.89
C LYS A 10 0.49 -11.13 -8.88
N LYS A 11 1.48 -11.00 -7.99
CA LYS A 11 1.72 -11.96 -6.90
C LYS A 11 0.53 -12.01 -5.94
N TYR A 12 0.05 -10.86 -5.47
CA TYR A 12 -1.12 -10.79 -4.58
C TYR A 12 -2.41 -11.23 -5.29
N GLU A 13 -2.59 -10.90 -6.58
CA GLU A 13 -3.72 -11.43 -7.38
C GLU A 13 -3.72 -12.96 -7.45
N ASN A 14 -2.55 -13.58 -7.61
CA ASN A 14 -2.43 -15.04 -7.59
C ASN A 14 -2.69 -15.61 -6.18
N GLN A 15 -2.22 -14.95 -5.12
CA GLN A 15 -2.48 -15.36 -3.74
C GLN A 15 -3.98 -15.34 -3.40
N ILE A 16 -4.73 -14.36 -3.89
CA ILE A 16 -6.19 -14.33 -3.72
C ILE A 16 -6.84 -15.58 -4.35
N ILE A 17 -6.41 -15.97 -5.55
CA ILE A 17 -6.91 -17.17 -6.23
C ILE A 17 -6.56 -18.41 -5.41
N GLU A 18 -5.34 -18.48 -4.89
CA GLU A 18 -4.87 -19.58 -4.04
C GLU A 18 -5.66 -19.69 -2.74
N TYR A 19 -5.87 -18.59 -2.01
CA TYR A 19 -6.65 -18.58 -0.76
C TYR A 19 -8.07 -19.11 -0.97
N ARG A 20 -8.74 -18.63 -2.02
CA ARG A 20 -10.09 -19.11 -2.38
C ARG A 20 -10.07 -20.58 -2.78
N LYS A 21 -9.09 -21.03 -3.57
CA LYS A 21 -8.95 -22.42 -4.00
C LYS A 21 -8.76 -23.35 -2.80
N VAL A 22 -7.80 -23.03 -1.92
CA VAL A 22 -7.52 -23.81 -0.70
C VAL A 22 -8.73 -23.87 0.21
N THR A 23 -9.40 -22.73 0.42
CA THR A 23 -10.61 -22.65 1.24
C THR A 23 -11.73 -23.53 0.66
N GLU A 24 -11.92 -23.51 -0.66
CA GLU A 24 -12.94 -24.33 -1.32
C GLU A 24 -12.61 -25.82 -1.30
N GLU A 25 -11.34 -26.21 -1.49
CA GLU A 25 -10.88 -27.60 -1.35
C GLU A 25 -11.18 -28.15 0.07
N VAL A 26 -10.87 -27.36 1.11
CA VAL A 26 -11.16 -27.74 2.50
C VAL A 26 -12.66 -27.79 2.76
N ARG A 27 -13.42 -26.80 2.27
CA ARG A 27 -14.88 -26.75 2.39
C ARG A 27 -15.54 -27.99 1.80
N VAL A 28 -15.16 -28.40 0.60
CA VAL A 28 -15.69 -29.60 -0.07
C VAL A 28 -15.38 -30.86 0.74
N LYS A 29 -14.14 -30.99 1.23
CA LYS A 29 -13.73 -32.12 2.07
C LYS A 29 -14.55 -32.19 3.37
N GLU A 30 -14.64 -31.08 4.10
CA GLU A 30 -15.43 -30.99 5.34
C GLU A 30 -16.91 -31.29 5.10
N LYS A 31 -17.48 -30.86 3.95
CA LYS A 31 -18.86 -31.18 3.58
C LYS A 31 -19.05 -32.69 3.40
N ILE A 32 -18.18 -33.34 2.64
CA ILE A 32 -18.25 -34.78 2.37
C ILE A 32 -18.15 -35.59 3.67
N ASP A 33 -17.21 -35.22 4.55
CA ASP A 33 -17.00 -35.92 5.81
C ASP A 33 -18.22 -35.80 6.74
N LEU A 34 -18.84 -34.61 6.81
CA LEU A 34 -20.09 -34.40 7.55
C LEU A 34 -21.26 -35.21 6.97
N VAL A 35 -21.44 -35.22 5.65
CA VAL A 35 -22.53 -35.97 5.00
C VAL A 35 -22.39 -37.47 5.23
N LYS A 36 -21.15 -38.01 5.18
CA LYS A 36 -20.87 -39.41 5.53
C LYS A 36 -21.24 -39.72 6.97
N SER A 37 -20.95 -38.81 7.90
CA SER A 37 -21.31 -38.97 9.32
C SER A 37 -22.83 -38.89 9.55
N ASN A 38 -23.57 -38.13 8.73
CA ASN A 38 -25.03 -37.98 8.78
C ASN A 38 -25.78 -38.97 7.86
N HIS A 39 -25.33 -40.23 7.81
CA HIS A 39 -25.99 -41.30 7.04
C HIS A 39 -26.26 -40.96 5.56
N ASN A 40 -25.35 -40.22 4.91
CA ASN A 40 -25.41 -39.78 3.51
C ASN A 40 -26.59 -38.85 3.17
N LYS A 41 -27.08 -38.05 4.12
CA LYS A 41 -28.15 -37.09 3.88
C LYS A 41 -27.67 -35.65 4.07
N GLU A 42 -27.81 -34.83 3.03
CA GLU A 42 -27.77 -33.36 3.11
C GLU A 42 -29.16 -32.85 3.48
N GLU A 43 -29.62 -33.18 4.69
CA GLU A 43 -30.90 -32.69 5.21
C GLU A 43 -30.67 -31.53 6.17
N VAL A 44 -31.62 -30.58 6.18
CA VAL A 44 -31.63 -29.50 7.17
C VAL A 44 -31.76 -30.13 8.54
N THR A 45 -30.77 -29.89 9.40
CA THR A 45 -30.76 -30.38 10.77
C THR A 45 -30.68 -29.19 11.70
N GLU A 46 -31.68 -29.02 12.55
CA GLU A 46 -31.66 -28.05 13.64
C GLU A 46 -31.81 -28.78 14.98
N THR A 47 -30.82 -28.60 15.83
CA THR A 47 -30.81 -29.06 17.22
C THR A 47 -30.73 -27.84 18.16
N PRO A 48 -30.84 -28.03 19.48
CA PRO A 48 -30.60 -26.94 20.44
C PRO A 48 -29.20 -26.33 20.33
N HIS A 49 -28.20 -27.08 19.82
CA HIS A 49 -26.80 -26.67 19.81
C HIS A 49 -26.22 -26.39 18.42
N GLU A 50 -26.83 -26.94 17.36
CA GLU A 50 -26.29 -26.88 16.01
C GLU A 50 -27.36 -26.72 14.93
N VAL A 51 -27.01 -26.02 13.86
CA VAL A 51 -27.77 -25.88 12.63
C VAL A 51 -26.90 -26.29 11.44
N LEU A 52 -27.40 -27.21 10.62
CA LEU A 52 -26.71 -27.76 9.45
C LEU A 52 -27.51 -27.56 8.16
N PHE A 53 -26.80 -27.24 7.08
CA PHE A 53 -27.30 -27.28 5.69
C PHE A 53 -28.60 -26.49 5.44
N TRP A 54 -28.78 -25.38 6.17
CA TRP A 54 -29.99 -24.59 6.09
C TRP A 54 -29.80 -23.32 5.25
N ASP A 55 -30.64 -23.13 4.24
CA ASP A 55 -30.80 -21.87 3.55
C ASP A 55 -31.93 -21.04 4.18
N VAL A 56 -31.55 -19.98 4.89
CA VAL A 56 -32.44 -19.09 5.65
C VAL A 56 -32.67 -17.81 4.87
N LYS A 57 -33.94 -17.47 4.61
CA LYS A 57 -34.33 -16.23 3.91
C LYS A 57 -35.51 -15.54 4.60
N ILE A 58 -35.21 -14.50 5.38
CA ILE A 58 -36.21 -13.79 6.20
C ILE A 58 -36.81 -12.59 5.45
N ASN A 59 -36.04 -11.94 4.57
CA ASN A 59 -36.44 -10.74 3.83
C ASN A 59 -36.89 -9.58 4.74
N ASN A 60 -36.21 -9.37 5.87
CA ASN A 60 -36.48 -8.27 6.81
C ASN A 60 -35.61 -7.02 6.59
N LEU A 61 -35.12 -6.80 5.36
CA LEU A 61 -34.23 -5.68 5.05
C LEU A 61 -34.93 -4.31 5.01
N HIS A 62 -36.27 -4.27 4.98
CA HIS A 62 -36.99 -3.00 4.96
C HIS A 62 -36.70 -2.20 6.25
N TRP A 63 -36.60 -0.87 6.16
CA TRP A 63 -36.21 -0.02 7.30
C TRP A 63 -37.17 -0.13 8.51
N SER A 64 -38.45 -0.42 8.25
CA SER A 64 -39.46 -0.58 9.30
C SER A 64 -39.42 -1.94 9.99
N GLN A 65 -38.81 -2.94 9.38
CA GLN A 65 -38.74 -4.30 9.93
C GLN A 65 -37.56 -4.41 10.90
N ASP A 66 -37.82 -5.08 12.00
CA ASP A 66 -36.84 -5.24 13.05
C ASP A 66 -35.80 -6.32 12.70
N PRO A 67 -34.55 -6.14 13.13
CA PRO A 67 -33.52 -7.15 13.00
C PRO A 67 -33.88 -8.39 13.81
N ILE A 68 -33.38 -9.55 13.38
CA ILE A 68 -33.51 -10.80 14.11
C ILE A 68 -32.29 -11.05 15.00
N GLU A 69 -32.55 -11.64 16.17
CA GLU A 69 -31.55 -12.14 17.10
C GLU A 69 -31.21 -13.58 16.72
N LEU A 70 -29.93 -13.87 16.51
CA LEU A 70 -29.48 -15.17 16.03
C LEU A 70 -29.20 -16.10 17.23
N PRO A 71 -29.82 -17.28 17.34
CA PRO A 71 -29.58 -18.15 18.48
C PRO A 71 -28.10 -18.52 18.68
N ASN A 72 -27.64 -18.62 19.93
CA ASN A 72 -26.29 -19.07 20.26
C ASN A 72 -26.14 -20.57 19.96
N LYS A 73 -25.65 -20.87 18.74
CA LYS A 73 -25.50 -22.23 18.20
C LYS A 73 -24.25 -22.31 17.32
N THR A 74 -23.88 -23.54 16.97
CA THR A 74 -22.97 -23.80 15.86
C THR A 74 -23.76 -23.81 14.55
N TYR A 75 -23.30 -23.06 13.56
CA TYR A 75 -23.90 -23.01 12.23
C TYR A 75 -22.90 -23.58 11.23
N SER A 76 -23.23 -24.68 10.58
CA SER A 76 -22.34 -25.31 9.59
C SER A 76 -23.03 -25.45 8.24
N PHE A 77 -22.38 -24.94 7.19
CA PHE A 77 -22.92 -24.95 5.81
C PHE A 77 -24.31 -24.29 5.69
N VAL A 78 -24.55 -23.23 6.47
CA VAL A 78 -25.77 -22.44 6.45
C VAL A 78 -25.61 -21.24 5.52
N THR A 79 -26.68 -20.88 4.79
CA THR A 79 -26.72 -19.67 3.98
C THR A 79 -27.80 -18.73 4.50
N PHE A 80 -27.43 -17.52 4.91
CA PHE A 80 -28.38 -16.46 5.21
C PHE A 80 -28.52 -15.53 4.01
N THR A 81 -29.73 -15.30 3.54
CA THR A 81 -30.02 -14.43 2.39
C THR A 81 -31.06 -13.38 2.73
N ASN A 82 -30.78 -12.11 2.39
CA ASN A 82 -31.69 -10.98 2.62
C ASN A 82 -32.17 -10.87 4.08
N THR A 83 -31.24 -11.03 5.02
CA THR A 83 -31.57 -11.07 6.45
C THR A 83 -30.87 -9.93 7.18
N LYS A 84 -31.62 -9.27 8.05
CA LYS A 84 -31.15 -8.22 8.96
C LYS A 84 -31.00 -8.81 10.37
N PHE A 85 -29.83 -8.65 10.97
CA PHE A 85 -29.44 -9.20 12.28
C PHE A 85 -29.15 -8.11 13.31
N GLY A 86 -29.35 -8.45 14.58
CA GLY A 86 -29.00 -7.63 15.74
C GLY A 86 -30.20 -6.95 16.38
N LYS A 87 -30.06 -5.67 16.75
CA LYS A 87 -31.05 -4.95 17.56
C LYS A 87 -31.23 -3.52 17.06
N LYS A 88 -32.44 -2.97 17.19
CA LYS A 88 -32.77 -1.62 16.72
C LYS A 88 -32.71 -0.61 17.87
N ALA A 89 -32.35 0.64 17.54
CA ALA A 89 -32.49 1.81 18.42
C ALA A 89 -31.80 1.66 19.79
N ILE A 90 -30.49 1.45 19.76
CA ILE A 90 -29.67 1.41 20.98
C ILE A 90 -29.00 2.76 21.26
N LEU A 91 -28.66 3.04 22.52
CA LEU A 91 -28.03 4.30 22.94
C LEU A 91 -26.51 4.21 22.96
N SER A 92 -25.97 3.02 23.23
CA SER A 92 -24.53 2.81 23.39
C SER A 92 -24.11 1.42 22.91
N GLU A 93 -22.81 1.23 22.72
CA GLU A 93 -22.25 -0.07 22.33
C GLU A 93 -22.61 -1.19 23.31
N ASP A 94 -22.82 -0.88 24.60
CA ASP A 94 -23.12 -1.85 25.66
C ASP A 94 -24.54 -2.42 25.56
N ASP A 95 -25.41 -1.77 24.81
CA ASP A 95 -26.79 -2.20 24.58
C ASP A 95 -26.94 -3.10 23.33
N MET A 96 -25.84 -3.33 22.60
CA MET A 96 -25.80 -4.15 21.39
C MET A 96 -26.22 -5.59 21.68
N TYR A 97 -26.80 -6.25 20.67
CA TYR A 97 -27.10 -7.66 20.77
C TYR A 97 -25.81 -8.47 20.80
N GLU A 98 -25.54 -9.15 21.91
CA GLU A 98 -24.37 -9.99 22.08
C GLU A 98 -24.61 -11.40 21.55
N GLN A 99 -23.75 -11.84 20.64
CA GLN A 99 -23.76 -13.15 20.02
C GLN A 99 -22.53 -13.94 20.45
N ASP A 100 -22.75 -15.18 20.88
CA ASP A 100 -21.72 -16.22 20.97
C ASP A 100 -22.12 -17.39 20.07
N ALA A 101 -21.38 -17.57 18.97
CA ALA A 101 -21.65 -18.61 17.98
C ALA A 101 -20.39 -19.02 17.22
N THR A 102 -20.41 -20.25 16.71
CA THR A 102 -19.37 -20.77 15.83
C THR A 102 -19.96 -21.00 14.44
N PHE A 103 -19.33 -20.43 13.43
CA PHE A 103 -19.75 -20.45 12.03
C PHE A 103 -18.73 -21.22 11.20
N TRP A 104 -19.15 -22.35 10.67
CA TRP A 104 -18.39 -23.20 9.76
C TRP A 104 -18.96 -23.08 8.35
N ASN A 105 -18.17 -22.56 7.42
CA ASN A 105 -18.54 -22.52 6.01
C ASN A 105 -19.88 -21.79 5.76
N VAL A 106 -20.23 -20.81 6.61
CA VAL A 106 -21.48 -20.05 6.52
C VAL A 106 -21.36 -18.93 5.51
N THR A 107 -22.43 -18.71 4.73
CA THR A 107 -22.50 -17.63 3.75
C THR A 107 -23.59 -16.63 4.10
N PHE A 108 -23.24 -15.37 4.25
CA PHE A 108 -24.17 -14.26 4.44
C PHE A 108 -24.26 -13.49 3.12
N THR A 109 -25.42 -13.50 2.46
CA THR A 109 -25.64 -12.84 1.18
C THR A 109 -26.67 -11.73 1.32
N ASN A 110 -26.31 -10.51 0.93
CA ASN A 110 -27.17 -9.33 1.02
C ASN A 110 -27.78 -9.18 2.44
N CYS A 111 -26.96 -9.41 3.46
CA CYS A 111 -27.38 -9.31 4.86
C CYS A 111 -27.03 -7.94 5.43
N GLU A 112 -27.80 -7.52 6.45
CA GLU A 112 -27.58 -6.27 7.16
C GLU A 112 -27.29 -6.55 8.63
N PHE A 113 -26.20 -6.01 9.16
CA PHE A 113 -25.85 -6.13 10.57
C PHE A 113 -26.09 -4.80 11.27
N GLN A 114 -27.01 -4.79 12.22
CA GLN A 114 -27.43 -3.59 12.94
C GLN A 114 -27.19 -3.81 14.43
N ASN A 115 -26.23 -3.09 15.00
CA ASN A 115 -25.96 -3.08 16.44
C ASN A 115 -25.76 -4.47 17.05
N ILE A 116 -24.93 -5.29 16.40
CA ILE A 116 -24.59 -6.64 16.85
C ILE A 116 -23.12 -6.73 17.26
N ARG A 117 -22.88 -7.39 18.40
CA ARG A 117 -21.56 -7.64 18.98
C ARG A 117 -21.31 -9.14 19.01
N PHE A 118 -20.35 -9.61 18.24
CA PHE A 118 -19.89 -10.99 18.29
C PHE A 118 -18.75 -11.10 19.31
N VAL A 119 -18.92 -11.94 20.33
CA VAL A 119 -17.95 -12.13 21.41
C VAL A 119 -17.50 -13.58 21.42
N ASN A 120 -16.18 -13.82 21.37
CA ASN A 120 -15.57 -15.15 21.31
C ASN A 120 -16.05 -16.03 20.13
N CYS A 121 -16.62 -15.41 19.09
CA CYS A 121 -17.12 -16.14 17.93
C CYS A 121 -16.01 -16.65 17.02
N ARG A 122 -16.35 -17.70 16.26
CA ARG A 122 -15.45 -18.30 15.28
C ARG A 122 -16.10 -18.28 13.91
N PHE A 123 -15.39 -17.80 12.90
CA PHE A 123 -15.83 -17.73 11.50
C PHE A 123 -14.80 -18.45 10.65
N PHE A 124 -15.03 -19.71 10.33
CA PHE A 124 -14.10 -20.53 9.57
C PHE A 124 -14.64 -20.78 8.17
N GLY A 125 -13.92 -20.32 7.14
CA GLY A 125 -14.34 -20.47 5.74
C GLY A 125 -15.62 -19.72 5.40
N CYS A 126 -15.94 -18.67 6.16
CA CYS A 126 -17.19 -17.92 5.98
C CYS A 126 -17.07 -16.93 4.81
N LYS A 127 -18.21 -16.59 4.21
CA LYS A 127 -18.29 -15.61 3.11
C LYS A 127 -19.37 -14.58 3.44
N PHE A 128 -18.99 -13.31 3.46
CA PHE A 128 -19.91 -12.17 3.57
C PHE A 128 -19.97 -11.49 2.22
N ILE A 129 -21.11 -11.53 1.55
CA ILE A 129 -21.28 -11.08 0.17
C ILE A 129 -22.36 -10.00 0.12
N SER A 130 -22.01 -8.83 -0.39
CA SER A 130 -22.93 -7.69 -0.49
C SER A 130 -23.59 -7.32 0.84
N CYS A 131 -22.89 -7.54 1.95
CA CYS A 131 -23.40 -7.21 3.28
C CYS A 131 -23.18 -5.73 3.60
N LYS A 132 -24.04 -5.20 4.46
CA LYS A 132 -23.93 -3.83 4.95
C LYS A 132 -24.15 -3.73 6.45
N THR A 133 -23.70 -2.64 7.03
CA THR A 133 -23.94 -2.33 8.45
C THR A 133 -24.76 -1.06 8.60
N ASN A 134 -25.61 -1.01 9.62
CA ASN A 134 -26.41 0.17 9.95
C ASN A 134 -26.20 0.61 11.40
N GLU A 135 -26.56 1.87 11.69
CA GLU A 135 -26.45 2.50 13.02
C GLU A 135 -25.01 2.48 13.57
N LEU A 136 -24.78 1.90 14.76
CA LEU A 136 -23.43 1.80 15.34
C LEU A 136 -22.56 0.73 14.68
N GLY A 137 -23.15 -0.05 13.78
CA GLY A 137 -22.47 -1.07 13.00
C GLY A 137 -22.32 -2.40 13.72
N ILE A 138 -21.16 -3.04 13.52
CA ILE A 138 -20.84 -4.37 14.05
C ILE A 138 -19.58 -4.33 14.91
N VAL A 139 -19.57 -5.08 16.00
CA VAL A 139 -18.39 -5.25 16.86
C VAL A 139 -18.00 -6.72 16.86
N PHE A 140 -16.72 -7.00 16.68
CA PHE A 140 -16.11 -8.31 16.86
C PHE A 140 -15.09 -8.23 17.97
N GLU A 141 -15.27 -9.02 19.01
CA GLU A 141 -14.42 -9.04 20.19
C GLU A 141 -13.94 -10.47 20.45
N ASP A 142 -12.61 -10.64 20.53
CA ASP A 142 -11.95 -11.93 20.75
C ASP A 142 -12.34 -13.02 19.72
N CYS A 143 -12.66 -12.59 18.49
CA CYS A 143 -13.12 -13.48 17.43
C CYS A 143 -11.98 -14.08 16.59
N TYR A 144 -12.24 -15.25 16.01
CA TYR A 144 -11.30 -15.99 15.16
C TYR A 144 -11.87 -16.16 13.76
N PHE A 145 -11.13 -15.73 12.74
CA PHE A 145 -11.59 -15.77 11.34
C PHE A 145 -10.79 -16.74 10.44
N CYS A 146 -9.82 -17.43 11.03
CA CYS A 146 -8.94 -18.37 10.33
C CYS A 146 -8.85 -19.68 11.10
N LYS A 147 -8.72 -20.78 10.35
CA LYS A 147 -8.45 -22.12 10.90
C LYS A 147 -7.35 -22.77 10.06
N THR A 148 -6.42 -23.43 10.74
CA THR A 148 -5.48 -24.34 10.09
C THR A 148 -6.12 -25.71 9.96
N SER A 149 -6.25 -26.19 8.72
CA SER A 149 -6.60 -27.57 8.39
C SER A 149 -5.32 -28.34 8.09
N ILE A 150 -5.11 -29.47 8.77
CA ILE A 150 -3.99 -30.37 8.51
C ILE A 150 -4.48 -31.49 7.60
N GLY A 151 -3.83 -31.67 6.45
CA GLY A 151 -4.06 -32.79 5.54
C GLY A 151 -2.83 -33.69 5.44
N HIS A 152 -3.04 -34.96 5.12
CA HIS A 152 -1.97 -35.84 4.63
C HIS A 152 -1.87 -35.68 3.11
N ASN A 153 -0.65 -35.48 2.62
CA ASN A 153 -0.33 -35.46 1.20
C ASN A 153 0.68 -36.59 0.94
N GLU A 154 0.57 -37.31 -0.17
CA GLU A 154 1.44 -38.47 -0.46
C GLU A 154 2.93 -38.08 -0.65
N LEU A 155 3.21 -36.78 -0.81
CA LEU A 155 4.55 -36.21 -1.03
C LEU A 155 5.13 -35.46 0.18
N VAL A 156 4.30 -35.06 1.16
CA VAL A 156 4.70 -34.29 2.35
C VAL A 156 3.88 -34.81 3.53
N ASP A 157 4.55 -35.34 4.57
CA ASP A 157 3.91 -36.02 5.71
C ASP A 157 2.72 -35.24 6.30
N PHE A 158 2.79 -33.90 6.33
CA PHE A 158 1.69 -33.02 6.71
C PHE A 158 1.67 -31.75 5.85
N GLU A 159 0.52 -31.45 5.23
CA GLU A 159 0.26 -30.18 4.55
C GLU A 159 -0.66 -29.32 5.45
N THR A 160 -0.19 -28.12 5.81
CA THR A 160 -1.00 -27.14 6.55
C THR A 160 -1.70 -26.20 5.58
N LYS A 161 -3.03 -26.27 5.53
CA LYS A 161 -3.87 -25.41 4.71
C LYS A 161 -4.58 -24.40 5.62
N ILE A 162 -4.42 -23.11 5.38
CA ILE A 162 -5.14 -22.06 6.12
C ILE A 162 -6.45 -21.76 5.40
N VAL A 163 -7.56 -21.94 6.10
CA VAL A 163 -8.90 -21.61 5.64
C VAL A 163 -9.15 -20.12 5.88
N SER A 164 -9.38 -19.38 4.79
CA SER A 164 -9.63 -17.94 4.83
C SER A 164 -11.12 -17.61 4.94
N THR A 165 -11.45 -16.53 5.62
CA THR A 165 -12.78 -15.89 5.59
C THR A 165 -12.73 -14.66 4.69
N GLU A 166 -13.80 -14.41 3.94
CA GLU A 166 -13.87 -13.36 2.93
C GLU A 166 -15.06 -12.41 3.14
N PHE A 167 -14.79 -11.10 3.05
CA PHE A 167 -15.78 -10.07 2.78
C PHE A 167 -15.66 -9.62 1.33
N LYS A 168 -16.79 -9.64 0.61
CA LYS A 168 -16.87 -9.31 -0.80
C LYS A 168 -18.01 -8.34 -1.08
N ASP A 169 -17.73 -7.27 -1.82
CA ASP A 169 -18.72 -6.27 -2.23
C ASP A 169 -19.49 -5.64 -1.05
N CYS A 170 -18.87 -5.56 0.13
CA CYS A 170 -19.54 -5.12 1.36
C CYS A 170 -19.33 -3.63 1.66
N TRP A 171 -20.28 -3.03 2.38
CA TRP A 171 -20.18 -1.68 2.95
C TRP A 171 -20.31 -1.76 4.46
N ILE A 172 -19.19 -1.66 5.19
CA ILE A 172 -19.20 -1.93 6.62
C ILE A 172 -18.57 -0.83 7.47
N THR A 173 -19.16 -0.65 8.64
CA THR A 173 -18.62 0.03 9.80
C THR A 173 -18.45 -1.01 10.89
N ALA A 174 -17.20 -1.33 11.21
CA ALA A 174 -16.88 -2.44 12.09
C ALA A 174 -15.78 -2.10 13.10
N LYS A 175 -15.89 -2.61 14.32
CA LYS A 175 -14.82 -2.56 15.32
C LYS A 175 -14.35 -3.97 15.62
N PHE A 176 -13.09 -4.26 15.31
CA PHE A 176 -12.42 -5.50 15.64
C PHE A 176 -11.50 -5.28 16.84
N ARG A 177 -11.66 -6.08 17.89
CA ARG A 177 -10.82 -6.06 19.10
C ARG A 177 -10.26 -7.45 19.33
N ARG A 178 -8.94 -7.57 19.44
CA ARG A 178 -8.25 -8.84 19.75
C ARG A 178 -8.63 -10.00 18.83
N CYS A 179 -8.94 -9.69 17.57
CA CYS A 179 -9.38 -10.67 16.57
C CYS A 179 -8.20 -11.26 15.79
N LYS A 180 -8.27 -12.55 15.45
CA LYS A 180 -7.29 -13.22 14.58
C LYS A 180 -7.84 -13.38 13.16
N MET A 181 -7.21 -12.71 12.20
CA MET A 181 -7.64 -12.58 10.81
C MET A 181 -6.48 -12.88 9.85
N GLU A 182 -5.78 -13.99 10.08
CA GLU A 182 -4.72 -14.45 9.19
C GLU A 182 -5.29 -14.86 7.83
N ASN A 183 -4.61 -14.50 6.73
CA ASN A 183 -5.04 -14.75 5.34
C ASN A 183 -6.46 -14.22 5.02
N PHE A 184 -6.97 -13.27 5.80
CA PHE A 184 -8.31 -12.74 5.63
C PHE A 184 -8.43 -11.93 4.34
N LEU A 185 -9.55 -12.08 3.62
CA LEU A 185 -9.73 -11.46 2.31
C LEU A 185 -10.82 -10.39 2.34
N TRP A 186 -10.47 -9.19 1.90
CA TRP A 186 -11.40 -8.11 1.60
C TRP A 186 -11.37 -7.82 0.10
N ASP A 187 -12.44 -8.15 -0.63
CA ASP A 187 -12.57 -7.87 -2.06
C ASP A 187 -13.66 -6.82 -2.31
N ASN A 188 -13.28 -5.71 -2.92
CA ASN A 188 -14.21 -4.67 -3.37
C ASN A 188 -15.08 -4.07 -2.25
N CYS A 189 -14.56 -3.98 -1.03
CA CYS A 189 -15.29 -3.49 0.14
C CYS A 189 -15.09 -1.99 0.40
N THR A 190 -16.08 -1.36 1.01
CA THR A 190 -16.01 0.00 1.56
C THR A 190 -16.00 -0.09 3.08
N LEU A 191 -14.90 0.34 3.70
CA LEU A 191 -14.72 0.34 5.14
C LEU A 191 -14.87 1.77 5.65
N MET A 192 -15.84 2.02 6.52
CA MET A 192 -16.13 3.33 7.08
C MET A 192 -16.04 3.32 8.59
N LEU A 193 -15.22 4.19 9.18
CA LEU A 193 -15.04 4.29 10.64
C LEU A 193 -14.64 2.92 11.26
N THR A 194 -13.96 2.09 10.47
CA THR A 194 -13.60 0.73 10.87
C THR A 194 -12.30 0.75 11.67
N THR A 195 -12.28 0.08 12.82
CA THR A 195 -11.08 0.03 13.68
C THR A 195 -10.64 -1.42 13.89
N PHE A 196 -9.34 -1.67 13.76
CA PHE A 196 -8.68 -2.91 14.16
C PHE A 196 -7.79 -2.60 15.36
N LYS A 197 -8.12 -3.12 16.54
CA LYS A 197 -7.36 -2.92 17.76
C LYS A 197 -6.82 -4.25 18.28
N GLU A 198 -5.52 -4.34 18.51
CA GLU A 198 -4.86 -5.54 19.06
C GLU A 198 -5.13 -6.81 18.23
N CYS A 199 -5.34 -6.66 16.92
CA CYS A 199 -5.70 -7.75 16.02
C CYS A 199 -4.47 -8.39 15.36
N SER A 200 -4.66 -9.50 14.64
CA SER A 200 -3.70 -9.99 13.66
C SER A 200 -4.32 -9.99 12.26
N LEU A 201 -3.69 -9.29 11.33
CA LEU A 201 -3.99 -9.22 9.89
C LEU A 201 -2.85 -9.84 9.08
N MET A 202 -2.14 -10.82 9.63
CA MET A 202 -0.99 -11.44 8.97
C MET A 202 -1.41 -12.06 7.63
N ASN A 203 -0.72 -11.68 6.55
CA ASN A 203 -1.06 -12.02 5.16
C ASN A 203 -2.50 -11.69 4.73
N ALA A 204 -3.23 -10.82 5.45
CA ALA A 204 -4.53 -10.37 5.01
C ALA A 204 -4.40 -9.56 3.72
N ILE A 205 -5.36 -9.69 2.81
CA ILE A 205 -5.34 -9.02 1.51
C ILE A 205 -6.58 -8.14 1.37
N PHE A 206 -6.35 -6.84 1.16
CA PHE A 206 -7.36 -5.87 0.77
C PHE A 206 -7.20 -5.54 -0.70
N THR A 207 -8.14 -5.98 -1.54
CA THR A 207 -8.15 -5.69 -2.98
C THR A 207 -9.34 -4.82 -3.34
N LYS A 208 -9.12 -3.77 -4.13
CA LYS A 208 -10.18 -2.85 -4.60
C LYS A 208 -11.00 -2.21 -3.48
N CYS A 209 -10.43 -2.10 -2.28
CA CYS A 209 -11.12 -1.56 -1.12
C CYS A 209 -11.01 -0.03 -1.04
N GLY A 210 -12.02 0.61 -0.46
CA GLY A 210 -12.00 2.03 -0.10
C GLY A 210 -12.01 2.18 1.42
N PHE A 211 -11.01 2.87 1.96
CA PHE A 211 -10.89 3.16 3.39
C PHE A 211 -11.34 4.58 3.68
N TYR A 212 -12.31 4.73 4.59
CA TYR A 212 -12.82 6.01 5.08
C TYR A 212 -12.69 6.03 6.60
N SER A 213 -11.69 6.73 7.11
CA SER A 213 -11.36 6.85 8.53
C SER A 213 -11.15 5.49 9.19
N VAL A 214 -10.27 4.68 8.59
CA VAL A 214 -9.92 3.34 9.10
C VAL A 214 -8.67 3.42 9.96
N VAL A 215 -8.67 2.73 11.10
CA VAL A 215 -7.54 2.77 12.03
C VAL A 215 -7.09 1.37 12.38
N LEU A 216 -5.79 1.09 12.21
CA LEU A 216 -5.14 -0.11 12.71
C LEU A 216 -4.27 0.30 13.89
N ASN A 217 -4.62 -0.17 15.09
CA ASN A 217 -3.89 0.13 16.32
C ASN A 217 -3.39 -1.17 16.96
N GLU A 218 -2.09 -1.26 17.22
CA GLU A 218 -1.45 -2.43 17.82
C GLU A 218 -1.79 -3.75 17.10
N THR A 219 -1.99 -3.68 15.79
CA THR A 219 -2.47 -4.79 14.95
C THR A 219 -1.35 -5.37 14.11
N ASP A 220 -1.03 -6.65 14.24
CA ASP A 220 0.01 -7.28 13.42
C ASP A 220 -0.36 -7.25 11.92
N ILE A 221 0.48 -6.61 11.11
CA ILE A 221 0.29 -6.42 9.66
C ILE A 221 1.34 -7.18 8.82
N ALA A 222 2.10 -8.10 9.40
CA ALA A 222 3.14 -8.83 8.67
C ALA A 222 2.58 -9.53 7.40
N GLY A 223 3.17 -9.23 6.25
CA GLY A 223 2.72 -9.76 4.95
C GLY A 223 1.36 -9.24 4.46
N MET A 224 0.73 -8.28 5.14
CA MET A 224 -0.53 -7.69 4.71
C MET A 224 -0.35 -7.02 3.34
N GLY A 225 -1.32 -7.20 2.43
CA GLY A 225 -1.33 -6.61 1.10
C GLY A 225 -2.53 -5.68 0.90
N ILE A 226 -2.29 -4.45 0.45
CA ILE A 226 -3.33 -3.52 -0.02
C ILE A 226 -3.08 -3.24 -1.51
N ILE A 227 -3.98 -3.72 -2.38
CA ILE A 227 -3.86 -3.57 -3.84
C ILE A 227 -5.07 -2.88 -4.45
N LYS A 228 -4.86 -2.07 -5.51
CA LYS A 228 -5.92 -1.38 -6.25
C LYS A 228 -6.85 -0.55 -5.35
N MET A 229 -6.29 0.10 -4.33
CA MET A 229 -7.03 0.91 -3.36
C MET A 229 -7.83 2.03 -4.04
N LYS A 230 -9.06 2.26 -3.58
CA LYS A 230 -9.98 3.30 -4.08
C LYS A 230 -10.01 4.58 -3.25
N LYS A 231 -9.67 4.48 -1.96
CA LYS A 231 -9.56 5.60 -1.00
C LYS A 231 -8.59 5.20 0.10
N ALA A 232 -7.73 6.13 0.52
CA ALA A 232 -6.57 5.88 1.38
C ALA A 232 -6.66 6.51 2.77
N ASP A 233 -7.88 6.79 3.27
CA ASP A 233 -8.05 7.33 4.62
C ASP A 233 -7.96 6.18 5.64
N ILE A 234 -6.73 5.71 5.83
CA ILE A 234 -6.32 4.61 6.71
C ILE A 234 -5.05 4.98 7.47
N GLU A 235 -5.01 4.69 8.77
CA GLU A 235 -3.94 5.09 9.68
C GLU A 235 -3.42 3.90 10.48
N PHE A 236 -2.10 3.92 10.77
CA PHE A 236 -1.39 2.84 11.45
C PHE A 236 -0.75 3.34 12.75
N TYR A 237 -1.09 2.70 13.86
CA TYR A 237 -0.61 3.02 15.20
C TYR A 237 -0.18 1.77 15.96
N GLY A 238 0.68 1.97 16.96
CA GLY A 238 1.18 0.92 17.84
C GLY A 238 2.53 0.34 17.40
N ASN A 239 3.15 -0.38 18.33
CA ASN A 239 4.43 -1.05 18.12
C ASN A 239 4.17 -2.52 17.83
N TYR A 240 4.47 -2.97 16.60
CA TYR A 240 4.31 -4.38 16.24
C TYR A 240 5.35 -5.24 16.97
N LYS A 241 4.91 -6.39 17.52
CA LYS A 241 5.81 -7.38 18.11
C LYS A 241 6.65 -8.01 17.00
N ASP A 242 7.88 -8.40 17.34
CA ASP A 242 8.77 -9.09 16.41
C ASP A 242 8.06 -10.35 15.89
N SER A 243 7.60 -10.33 14.63
CA SER A 243 7.16 -11.57 13.99
C SER A 243 8.43 -12.30 13.56
N GLU A 244 8.65 -13.52 14.05
CA GLU A 244 9.78 -14.39 13.65
C GLU A 244 9.83 -14.62 12.12
N PHE A 245 8.71 -14.37 11.43
CA PHE A 245 8.57 -14.48 9.99
C PHE A 245 8.59 -13.09 9.34
N HIS A 246 9.77 -12.61 8.94
CA HIS A 246 9.93 -11.38 8.16
C HIS A 246 9.10 -11.42 6.87
N LYS A 247 7.88 -10.89 6.91
CA LYS A 247 7.02 -10.72 5.73
C LYS A 247 6.69 -9.25 5.55
N SER A 248 7.17 -8.71 4.44
CA SER A 248 7.03 -7.30 4.09
C SER A 248 5.57 -6.92 3.81
N THR A 249 5.08 -5.87 4.45
CA THR A 249 3.75 -5.29 4.22
C THR A 249 3.74 -4.60 2.86
N TYR A 250 2.82 -4.97 1.98
CA TYR A 250 2.74 -4.43 0.63
C TYR A 250 1.59 -3.45 0.46
N ILE A 251 1.89 -2.25 -0.04
CA ILE A 251 0.89 -1.26 -0.47
C ILE A 251 1.16 -0.85 -1.92
N ASP A 252 0.19 -1.12 -2.78
CA ASP A 252 0.17 -0.71 -4.19
C ASP A 252 0.06 0.82 -4.34
N LEU A 253 0.42 1.31 -5.53
CA LEU A 253 0.16 2.70 -5.89
C LEU A 253 -1.33 2.91 -6.09
N MET A 254 -1.88 3.90 -5.41
CA MET A 254 -3.23 4.35 -5.67
C MET A 254 -3.30 5.11 -7.01
N SER A 255 -4.20 4.68 -7.90
CA SER A 255 -4.50 5.42 -9.13
C SER A 255 -5.47 6.57 -8.81
N TYR A 256 -5.01 7.81 -8.95
CA TYR A 256 -5.87 8.99 -8.84
C TYR A 256 -6.81 9.18 -10.04
N LYS A 257 -6.63 8.41 -11.12
CA LYS A 257 -7.20 8.72 -12.43
C LYS A 257 -8.67 8.30 -12.60
N ASP A 258 -9.23 7.57 -11.64
CA ASP A 258 -10.54 6.92 -11.82
C ASP A 258 -11.78 7.74 -11.40
N VAL A 259 -11.62 9.01 -11.00
CA VAL A 259 -12.78 9.91 -10.77
C VAL A 259 -13.12 10.75 -12.03
N SER A 260 -12.55 10.40 -13.19
CA SER A 260 -12.73 11.15 -14.45
C SER A 260 -13.90 10.69 -15.33
N THR A 261 -14.69 9.69 -14.90
CA THR A 261 -15.87 9.23 -15.67
C THR A 261 -17.05 10.21 -15.62
N ASN A 262 -17.09 11.16 -14.70
CA ASN A 262 -18.01 12.28 -14.79
C ASN A 262 -17.35 13.45 -15.54
N LYS A 263 -17.64 13.52 -16.84
CA LYS A 263 -17.25 14.57 -17.80
C LYS A 263 -17.71 16.01 -17.41
N GLN A 264 -18.20 16.20 -16.18
CA GLN A 264 -18.81 17.42 -15.63
C GLN A 264 -18.07 18.02 -14.42
N MET A 265 -17.02 17.39 -13.86
CA MET A 265 -16.28 18.01 -12.75
C MET A 265 -15.47 19.22 -13.21
N LYS A 266 -15.64 20.37 -12.54
CA LYS A 266 -14.85 21.57 -12.82
C LYS A 266 -13.38 21.34 -12.45
N LYS A 267 -12.47 22.03 -13.13
CA LYS A 267 -11.01 21.96 -12.90
C LYS A 267 -10.61 22.23 -11.43
N ILE A 268 -11.37 23.07 -10.74
CA ILE A 268 -11.16 23.42 -9.31
C ILE A 268 -11.48 22.22 -8.42
N ASP A 269 -12.62 21.56 -8.66
CA ASP A 269 -13.06 20.39 -7.87
C ASP A 269 -12.10 19.21 -8.05
N LEU A 270 -11.61 19.01 -9.27
CA LEU A 270 -10.56 18.04 -9.57
C LEU A 270 -9.26 18.32 -8.80
N ARG A 271 -8.84 19.59 -8.73
CA ARG A 271 -7.65 19.99 -7.99
C ARG A 271 -7.82 19.74 -6.49
N ASN A 272 -8.97 20.09 -5.94
CA ASN A 272 -9.28 19.90 -4.52
C ASN A 272 -9.36 18.41 -4.16
N SER A 273 -10.00 17.59 -5.00
CA SER A 273 -10.08 16.14 -4.83
C SER A 273 -8.69 15.49 -4.85
N ASN A 274 -7.84 15.86 -5.82
CA ASN A 274 -6.47 15.35 -5.89
C ASN A 274 -5.64 15.76 -4.67
N LYS A 275 -5.84 16.98 -4.16
CA LYS A 275 -5.17 17.46 -2.96
C LYS A 275 -5.63 16.69 -1.71
N SER A 276 -6.94 16.46 -1.56
CA SER A 276 -7.49 15.64 -0.47
C SER A 276 -6.92 14.22 -0.53
N ASN A 277 -6.97 13.56 -1.69
CA ASN A 277 -6.42 12.22 -1.81
C ASN A 277 -4.89 12.17 -1.58
N ALA A 278 -4.16 13.25 -1.91
CA ALA A 278 -2.74 13.36 -1.58
C ALA A 278 -2.50 13.52 -0.07
N SER A 279 -3.36 14.26 0.63
CA SER A 279 -3.31 14.40 2.09
C SER A 279 -3.53 13.05 2.78
N ASP A 280 -4.56 12.30 2.37
CA ASP A 280 -4.84 10.98 2.94
C ASP A 280 -3.68 10.01 2.70
N LEU A 281 -3.15 9.96 1.47
CA LEU A 281 -1.99 9.12 1.15
C LEU A 281 -0.74 9.55 1.92
N SER A 282 -0.52 10.85 2.11
CA SER A 282 0.58 11.34 2.93
C SER A 282 0.44 10.85 4.36
N LYS A 283 -0.73 11.01 4.97
CA LYS A 283 -1.03 10.56 6.33
C LYS A 283 -0.88 9.04 6.49
N MET A 284 -1.40 8.27 5.53
CA MET A 284 -1.28 6.82 5.48
C MET A 284 0.17 6.38 5.45
N TYR A 285 0.97 6.88 4.50
CA TYR A 285 2.38 6.48 4.40
C TYR A 285 3.20 6.97 5.60
N TYR A 286 2.90 8.14 6.16
CA TYR A 286 3.57 8.64 7.36
C TYR A 286 3.35 7.69 8.55
N THR A 287 2.09 7.38 8.84
CA THR A 287 1.73 6.50 9.96
C THR A 287 2.27 5.09 9.77
N LEU A 288 2.17 4.52 8.56
CA LEU A 288 2.76 3.24 8.20
C LEU A 288 4.29 3.21 8.39
N VAL A 289 4.99 4.20 7.86
CA VAL A 289 6.44 4.26 7.95
C VAL A 289 6.89 4.37 9.42
N ASN A 290 6.15 5.14 10.23
CA ASN A 290 6.44 5.26 11.65
C ASN A 290 6.19 3.95 12.40
N SER A 291 5.12 3.23 12.07
CA SER A 291 4.80 1.94 12.70
C SER A 291 5.75 0.81 12.27
N LEU A 292 6.28 0.83 11.04
CA LEU A 292 7.27 -0.14 10.55
C LEU A 292 8.70 0.13 11.07
N GLN A 293 9.06 1.40 11.29
CA GLN A 293 10.41 1.80 11.68
C GLN A 293 10.82 1.35 13.08
N THR A 294 9.87 1.10 13.99
CA THR A 294 10.21 0.90 15.40
C THR A 294 11.07 -0.34 15.66
N LYS A 295 11.16 -1.33 14.75
CA LYS A 295 11.86 -2.61 15.02
C LYS A 295 12.41 -3.42 13.81
N ASN A 296 12.96 -2.80 12.75
CA ASN A 296 13.56 -3.55 11.62
C ASN A 296 12.60 -4.53 10.88
N VAL A 297 11.28 -4.31 11.00
CA VAL A 297 10.25 -5.28 10.59
C VAL A 297 10.08 -5.40 9.07
N ASP A 298 10.52 -4.41 8.29
CA ASP A 298 10.30 -4.39 6.84
C ASP A 298 11.34 -3.51 6.10
N ILE A 299 12.42 -4.12 5.58
CA ILE A 299 13.51 -3.39 4.90
C ILE A 299 13.20 -3.19 3.40
N ASP A 300 12.39 -4.06 2.80
CA ASP A 300 12.29 -4.16 1.35
C ASP A 300 11.59 -2.95 0.72
N PHE A 301 10.49 -2.50 1.34
CA PHE A 301 9.62 -1.47 0.76
C PHE A 301 9.69 -0.12 1.46
N LEU A 302 10.33 -0.05 2.63
CA LEU A 302 10.37 1.15 3.47
C LEU A 302 10.91 2.39 2.73
N SER A 303 11.97 2.22 1.94
CA SER A 303 12.54 3.32 1.13
C SER A 303 11.53 3.88 0.10
N GLU A 304 10.73 3.02 -0.53
CA GLU A 304 9.72 3.47 -1.48
C GLU A 304 8.53 4.11 -0.75
N TYR A 305 8.10 3.61 0.42
CA TYR A 305 7.05 4.24 1.22
C TYR A 305 7.45 5.61 1.77
N ARG A 306 8.70 5.79 2.22
CA ARG A 306 9.25 7.12 2.57
C ARG A 306 9.20 8.07 1.37
N TYR A 307 9.57 7.57 0.18
CA TYR A 307 9.48 8.36 -1.05
C TYR A 307 8.03 8.76 -1.37
N GLN A 308 7.07 7.83 -1.27
CA GLN A 308 5.67 8.14 -1.53
C GLN A 308 5.09 9.12 -0.51
N TYR A 309 5.37 8.95 0.79
CA TYR A 309 5.04 9.91 1.84
C TYR A 309 5.45 11.34 1.45
N GLN A 310 6.75 11.54 1.17
CA GLN A 310 7.28 12.87 0.87
C GLN A 310 6.74 13.44 -0.44
N LYS A 311 6.53 12.59 -1.45
CA LYS A 311 5.91 12.99 -2.71
C LYS A 311 4.47 13.48 -2.50
N HIS A 312 3.66 12.78 -1.71
CA HIS A 312 2.28 13.16 -1.46
C HIS A 312 2.16 14.40 -0.55
N HIS A 313 3.02 14.49 0.47
CA HIS A 313 3.17 15.67 1.30
C HIS A 313 3.53 16.93 0.48
N MET A 314 4.43 16.81 -0.49
CA MET A 314 4.76 17.89 -1.43
C MET A 314 3.54 18.30 -2.28
N ILE A 315 2.77 17.34 -2.78
CA ILE A 315 1.59 17.61 -3.61
C ILE A 315 0.51 18.35 -2.80
N GLU A 316 0.30 17.93 -1.56
CA GLU A 316 -0.68 18.48 -0.62
C GLU A 316 -0.45 19.96 -0.30
N LYS A 317 0.80 20.43 -0.19
CA LYS A 317 1.10 21.83 0.17
C LYS A 317 0.36 22.83 -0.73
N ASP A 318 -0.07 23.97 -0.18
CA ASP A 318 -0.74 25.02 -0.99
C ASP A 318 0.25 26.00 -1.63
N LYS A 319 1.30 26.36 -0.88
CA LYS A 319 2.18 27.49 -1.17
C LYS A 319 3.33 27.07 -2.06
N TRP A 320 3.54 27.78 -3.17
CA TRP A 320 4.59 27.47 -4.15
C TRP A 320 6.00 27.49 -3.53
N TYR A 321 6.31 28.46 -2.67
CA TYR A 321 7.61 28.59 -2.01
C TYR A 321 7.92 27.45 -1.04
N SER A 322 6.90 26.81 -0.46
CA SER A 322 7.09 25.63 0.40
C SER A 322 7.32 24.36 -0.42
N LYS A 323 7.00 24.38 -1.72
CA LYS A 323 7.21 23.28 -2.66
C LYS A 323 8.53 23.38 -3.41
N THR A 324 9.14 24.56 -3.55
CA THR A 324 10.36 24.72 -4.33
C THR A 324 11.49 23.82 -3.82
N TRP A 325 11.71 23.81 -2.51
CA TRP A 325 12.71 22.94 -1.89
C TRP A 325 12.38 21.46 -2.02
N ASP A 326 11.12 21.07 -1.81
CA ASP A 326 10.67 19.68 -2.02
C ASP A 326 10.84 19.25 -3.47
N PHE A 327 10.54 20.12 -4.42
CA PHE A 327 10.64 19.86 -5.85
C PHE A 327 12.10 19.68 -6.28
N VAL A 328 13.01 20.53 -5.79
CA VAL A 328 14.45 20.39 -6.01
C VAL A 328 14.95 19.08 -5.41
N SER A 329 14.57 18.77 -4.17
CA SER A 329 14.93 17.51 -3.49
C SER A 329 14.39 16.27 -4.23
N TRP A 330 13.15 16.34 -4.69
CA TRP A 330 12.51 15.30 -5.49
C TRP A 330 13.24 15.07 -6.82
N GLY A 331 13.62 16.15 -7.49
CA GLY A 331 14.33 16.12 -8.78
C GLY A 331 15.75 15.56 -8.64
N LEU A 332 16.54 16.11 -7.72
CA LEU A 332 17.95 15.78 -7.56
C LEU A 332 18.18 14.37 -7.04
N CYS A 333 17.56 14.02 -5.91
CA CYS A 333 17.85 12.77 -5.20
C CYS A 333 16.60 11.94 -4.87
N GLY A 334 15.42 12.38 -5.32
CA GLY A 334 14.16 11.73 -4.97
C GLY A 334 13.99 11.66 -3.46
N PHE A 335 14.21 12.80 -2.78
CA PHE A 335 14.14 12.89 -1.32
C PHE A 335 15.19 12.06 -0.56
N GLY A 336 16.34 11.81 -1.19
CA GLY A 336 17.41 10.97 -0.63
C GLY A 336 17.22 9.46 -0.85
N GLU A 337 16.02 9.02 -1.22
CA GLU A 337 15.72 7.60 -1.43
C GLU A 337 16.27 7.08 -2.78
N LYS A 338 16.41 7.96 -3.78
CA LYS A 338 16.79 7.62 -5.17
C LYS A 338 18.14 8.23 -5.55
N VAL A 339 19.18 7.87 -4.79
CA VAL A 339 20.59 8.35 -4.95
C VAL A 339 21.09 8.27 -6.40
N PHE A 340 20.69 7.25 -7.18
CA PHE A 340 21.12 7.13 -8.58
C PHE A 340 20.70 8.31 -9.46
N ARG A 341 19.58 8.99 -9.17
CA ARG A 341 19.16 10.22 -9.88
C ARG A 341 20.21 11.32 -9.74
N PHE A 342 20.89 11.36 -8.60
CA PHE A 342 21.91 12.34 -8.32
C PHE A 342 23.12 12.17 -9.24
N CYS A 343 23.56 10.91 -9.45
CA CYS A 343 24.64 10.60 -10.38
C CYS A 343 24.30 11.01 -11.83
N ILE A 344 23.04 10.87 -12.23
CA ILE A 344 22.56 11.33 -13.54
C ILE A 344 22.67 12.87 -13.63
N TRP A 345 22.22 13.59 -12.60
CA TRP A 345 22.33 15.06 -12.57
C TRP A 345 23.77 15.57 -12.60
N LEU A 346 24.70 14.87 -11.93
CA LEU A 346 26.13 15.16 -12.04
C LEU A 346 26.63 15.03 -13.49
N MET A 347 26.26 13.95 -14.17
CA MET A 347 26.62 13.72 -15.57
C MET A 347 26.01 14.77 -16.50
N VAL A 348 24.73 15.12 -16.32
CA VAL A 348 24.04 16.17 -17.07
C VAL A 348 24.72 17.52 -16.86
N CYS A 349 25.06 17.85 -15.60
CA CYS A 349 25.80 19.08 -15.28
C CYS A 349 27.14 19.11 -16.03
N ALA A 350 27.92 18.02 -15.98
CA ALA A 350 29.20 17.93 -16.69
C ALA A 350 29.04 18.16 -18.20
N VAL A 351 28.02 17.57 -18.84
CA VAL A 351 27.73 17.77 -20.27
C VAL A 351 27.33 19.21 -20.59
N VAL A 352 26.45 19.84 -19.80
CA VAL A 352 26.00 21.22 -20.02
C VAL A 352 27.17 22.20 -19.95
N PHE A 353 28.04 22.06 -18.95
CA PHE A 353 29.23 22.89 -18.83
C PHE A 353 30.25 22.61 -19.95
N ALA A 354 30.41 21.36 -20.38
CA ALA A 354 31.26 21.01 -21.52
C ALA A 354 30.81 21.73 -22.80
N ILE A 355 29.50 21.76 -23.06
CA ILE A 355 28.93 22.53 -24.19
C ILE A 355 29.20 24.02 -24.00
N GLY A 356 28.99 24.56 -22.79
CA GLY A 356 29.30 25.95 -22.47
C GLY A 356 30.75 26.31 -22.79
N TYR A 357 31.69 25.45 -22.40
CA TYR A 357 33.12 25.65 -22.63
C TYR A 357 33.53 25.67 -24.10
N MET A 358 32.86 24.89 -24.96
CA MET A 358 33.11 24.95 -26.40
C MET A 358 32.85 26.36 -26.95
N PHE A 359 31.91 27.11 -26.38
CA PHE A 359 31.58 28.47 -26.82
C PHE A 359 32.37 29.55 -26.10
N THR A 360 32.65 29.38 -24.80
CA THR A 360 33.37 30.40 -24.03
C THR A 360 34.88 30.36 -24.24
N GLY A 361 35.43 29.18 -24.54
CA GLY A 361 36.83 28.97 -24.92
C GLY A 361 37.66 28.24 -23.87
N ILE A 362 38.38 27.19 -24.27
CA ILE A 362 39.42 26.53 -23.47
C ILE A 362 40.73 26.42 -24.26
N GLN A 363 41.87 26.62 -23.61
CA GLN A 363 43.20 26.38 -24.16
C GLN A 363 43.68 24.97 -23.79
N PHE A 364 43.97 24.14 -24.78
CA PHE A 364 44.48 22.78 -24.63
C PHE A 364 45.74 22.61 -25.47
N GLN A 365 46.88 22.27 -24.85
CA GLN A 365 48.16 22.02 -25.54
C GLN A 365 48.56 23.10 -26.58
N ASN A 366 48.32 24.39 -26.26
CA ASN A 366 48.53 25.58 -27.11
C ASN A 366 47.53 25.78 -28.26
N GLU A 367 46.52 24.94 -28.40
CA GLU A 367 45.38 25.17 -29.30
C GLU A 367 44.18 25.72 -28.53
N ASN A 368 43.47 26.67 -29.15
CA ASN A 368 42.30 27.31 -28.56
C ASN A 368 41.03 26.68 -29.14
N ILE A 369 40.25 26.04 -28.29
CA ILE A 369 38.92 25.52 -28.63
C ILE A 369 37.92 26.61 -28.32
N GLN A 370 37.47 27.36 -29.32
CA GLN A 370 36.43 28.39 -29.18
C GLN A 370 35.55 28.45 -30.43
N TYR A 371 34.30 28.05 -30.30
CA TYR A 371 33.31 28.04 -31.37
C TYR A 371 32.52 29.35 -31.41
N VAL A 372 32.40 29.95 -32.60
CA VAL A 372 31.69 31.21 -32.81
C VAL A 372 30.35 30.93 -33.52
N PHE A 373 29.27 31.51 -33.01
CA PHE A 373 27.90 31.29 -33.51
C PHE A 373 27.62 31.93 -34.88
N ILE A 374 28.39 32.96 -35.27
CA ILE A 374 28.16 33.78 -36.47
C ILE A 374 29.49 33.92 -37.23
N GLY A 375 29.51 33.50 -38.50
CA GLY A 375 30.66 33.70 -39.40
C GLY A 375 31.82 32.69 -39.26
N GLY A 376 31.61 31.55 -38.59
CA GLY A 376 32.62 30.50 -38.45
C GLY A 376 32.78 29.60 -39.69
N ASN A 377 33.92 28.90 -39.76
CA ASN A 377 34.18 27.84 -40.74
C ASN A 377 33.20 26.67 -40.56
N PRO A 378 32.89 25.89 -41.63
CA PRO A 378 32.03 24.72 -41.52
C PRO A 378 32.56 23.73 -40.47
N PHE A 379 31.66 23.22 -39.64
CA PHE A 379 31.99 22.28 -38.56
C PHE A 379 32.45 20.94 -39.14
N ASP A 380 33.70 20.54 -38.87
CA ASP A 380 34.09 19.14 -39.00
C ASP A 380 33.50 18.36 -37.82
N PHE A 381 32.62 17.40 -38.11
CA PHE A 381 31.94 16.60 -37.12
C PHE A 381 32.91 15.79 -36.24
N ILE A 382 33.98 15.26 -36.84
CA ILE A 382 34.97 14.44 -36.12
C ILE A 382 35.75 15.33 -35.14
N GLN A 383 36.18 16.51 -35.59
CA GLN A 383 36.88 17.47 -34.73
C GLN A 383 35.96 17.98 -33.61
N THR A 384 34.70 18.27 -33.91
CA THR A 384 33.72 18.74 -32.91
C THR A 384 33.53 17.73 -31.77
N ILE A 385 33.50 16.42 -32.08
CA ILE A 385 33.42 15.36 -31.06
C ILE A 385 34.69 15.30 -30.20
N LYS A 386 35.87 15.44 -30.82
CA LYS A 386 37.15 15.46 -30.09
C LYS A 386 37.21 16.66 -29.14
N ASP A 387 36.87 17.84 -29.63
CA ASP A 387 36.85 19.08 -28.86
C ASP A 387 35.84 19.01 -27.70
N PHE A 388 34.66 18.43 -27.94
CA PHE A 388 33.69 18.13 -26.90
C PHE A 388 34.27 17.18 -25.84
N GLY A 389 35.01 16.14 -26.25
CA GLY A 389 35.67 15.21 -25.34
C GLY A 389 36.67 15.90 -24.41
N VAL A 390 37.47 16.83 -24.93
CA VAL A 390 38.40 17.65 -24.13
C VAL A 390 37.64 18.57 -23.18
N CYS A 391 36.61 19.28 -23.65
CA CYS A 391 35.78 20.15 -22.82
C CYS A 391 35.02 19.35 -21.74
N PHE A 392 34.58 18.14 -22.05
CA PHE A 392 33.91 17.25 -21.10
C PHE A 392 34.87 16.75 -20.03
N HIS A 393 36.08 16.34 -20.40
CA HIS A 393 37.11 15.96 -19.45
C HIS A 393 37.45 17.12 -18.49
N PHE A 394 37.62 18.33 -19.03
CA PHE A 394 37.84 19.54 -18.24
C PHE A 394 36.66 19.85 -17.30
N SER A 395 35.43 19.69 -17.78
CA SER A 395 34.21 19.85 -16.99
C SER A 395 34.15 18.85 -15.83
N VAL A 396 34.50 17.58 -16.06
CA VAL A 396 34.55 16.55 -15.01
C VAL A 396 35.59 16.88 -13.93
N LEU A 397 36.80 17.30 -14.32
CA LEU A 397 37.86 17.70 -13.38
C LEU A 397 37.49 18.94 -12.55
N THR A 398 36.80 19.89 -13.19
CA THR A 398 36.26 21.07 -12.50
C THR A 398 35.23 20.67 -11.47
N LEU A 399 34.31 19.79 -11.86
CA LEU A 399 33.20 19.33 -11.02
C LEU A 399 33.69 18.48 -9.83
N SER A 400 34.77 17.72 -10.01
CA SER A 400 35.41 16.94 -8.95
C SER A 400 36.31 17.77 -8.03
N THR A 401 36.51 19.06 -8.33
CA THR A 401 37.34 20.01 -7.57
C THR A 401 38.83 19.66 -7.52
N VAL A 402 39.29 18.72 -8.36
CA VAL A 402 40.69 18.23 -8.38
C VAL A 402 41.65 19.23 -9.05
N GLY A 403 41.14 20.21 -9.80
CA GLY A 403 41.94 21.32 -10.34
C GLY A 403 42.37 21.16 -11.81
N TYR A 404 43.05 22.19 -12.32
CA TYR A 404 43.29 22.46 -13.74
C TYR A 404 44.75 22.25 -14.16
N GLU A 405 45.22 21.01 -14.29
CA GLU A 405 46.58 20.79 -14.83
C GLU A 405 46.61 20.59 -16.36
N ILE A 406 45.44 20.36 -16.98
CA ILE A 406 45.38 19.85 -18.37
C ILE A 406 44.86 20.89 -19.37
N ALA A 407 44.01 21.82 -18.95
CA ALA A 407 43.49 22.86 -19.83
C ALA A 407 43.22 24.15 -19.05
N LEU A 408 43.34 25.30 -19.70
CA LEU A 408 43.19 26.62 -19.09
C LEU A 408 41.94 27.33 -19.65
N PRO A 409 41.12 27.98 -18.80
CA PRO A 409 39.99 28.75 -19.26
C PRO A 409 40.46 29.97 -20.08
N LEU A 410 39.88 30.18 -21.27
CA LEU A 410 40.17 31.36 -22.09
C LEU A 410 39.16 32.46 -21.77
N GLY A 411 39.65 33.60 -21.26
CA GLY A 411 38.85 34.81 -21.07
C GLY A 411 37.96 34.83 -19.82
N ASN A 412 37.48 36.03 -19.48
CA ASN A 412 36.79 36.31 -18.21
C ASN A 412 35.48 35.53 -18.05
N ILE A 413 34.76 35.27 -19.15
CA ILE A 413 33.48 34.54 -19.12
C ILE A 413 33.72 33.07 -18.74
N THR A 414 34.76 32.45 -19.31
CA THR A 414 35.12 31.07 -18.97
C THR A 414 35.57 30.96 -17.53
N HIS A 415 36.32 31.93 -17.00
CA HIS A 415 36.70 31.98 -15.57
C HIS A 415 35.50 32.07 -14.63
N ILE A 416 34.46 32.83 -14.99
CA ILE A 416 33.22 32.89 -14.21
C ILE A 416 32.52 31.53 -14.26
N LEU A 417 32.42 30.94 -15.45
CA LEU A 417 31.74 29.67 -15.67
C LEU A 417 32.41 28.52 -14.93
N THR A 418 33.75 28.46 -14.94
CA THR A 418 34.54 27.50 -14.14
C THR A 418 34.35 27.67 -12.64
N THR A 419 34.33 28.91 -12.16
CA THR A 419 34.11 29.21 -10.73
C THR A 419 32.71 28.79 -10.27
N ILE A 420 31.69 29.02 -11.10
CA ILE A 420 30.32 28.57 -10.81
C ILE A 420 30.28 27.03 -10.78
N GLN A 421 30.94 26.37 -11.73
CA GLN A 421 30.94 24.91 -11.79
C GLN A 421 31.66 24.28 -10.59
N SER A 422 32.80 24.84 -10.16
CA SER A 422 33.54 24.31 -9.01
C SER A 422 32.76 24.49 -7.70
N LEU A 423 32.07 25.63 -7.54
CA LEU A 423 31.17 25.86 -6.41
C LEU A 423 30.00 24.86 -6.40
N LEU A 424 29.39 24.60 -7.56
CA LEU A 424 28.36 23.56 -7.70
C LEU A 424 28.90 22.17 -7.37
N GLY A 425 30.12 21.85 -7.80
CA GLY A 425 30.81 20.60 -7.48
C GLY A 425 30.93 20.38 -5.96
N LEU A 426 31.39 21.40 -5.22
CA LEU A 426 31.47 21.35 -3.76
C LEU A 426 30.12 21.07 -3.11
N VAL A 427 29.06 21.78 -3.54
CA VAL A 427 27.70 21.59 -3.02
C VAL A 427 27.21 20.17 -3.30
N PHE A 428 27.45 19.65 -4.52
CA PHE A 428 27.04 18.30 -4.86
C PHE A 428 27.77 17.24 -4.03
N ILE A 429 29.08 17.36 -3.81
CA ILE A 429 29.84 16.42 -2.98
C ILE A 429 29.31 16.44 -1.53
N ALA A 430 28.99 17.61 -0.97
CA ALA A 430 28.44 17.73 0.37
C ALA A 430 27.04 17.10 0.50
N ILE A 431 26.16 17.30 -0.49
CA ILE A 431 24.82 16.68 -0.50
C ILE A 431 24.93 15.16 -0.66
N PHE A 432 25.79 14.69 -1.57
CA PHE A 432 25.99 13.26 -1.82
C PHE A 432 26.47 12.52 -0.57
N THR A 433 27.51 13.05 0.09
CA THR A 433 28.05 12.48 1.34
C THR A 433 27.01 12.49 2.45
N SER A 434 26.28 13.58 2.64
CA SER A 434 25.21 13.67 3.66
C SER A 434 24.11 12.62 3.43
N ILE A 435 23.64 12.44 2.19
CA ILE A 435 22.62 11.45 1.86
C ILE A 435 23.13 10.03 2.08
N MET A 436 24.37 9.74 1.69
CA MET A 436 24.98 8.43 1.89
C MET A 436 25.14 8.10 3.37
N ILE A 437 25.56 9.06 4.20
CA ILE A 437 25.65 8.90 5.66
C ILE A 437 24.27 8.62 6.26
N ILE A 438 23.26 9.43 5.92
CA ILE A 438 21.89 9.22 6.41
C ILE A 438 21.36 7.83 6.03
N LYS A 439 21.70 7.36 4.82
CA LYS A 439 21.30 6.04 4.36
C LYS A 439 22.03 4.92 5.08
N LEU A 440 23.32 5.08 5.35
CA LEU A 440 24.12 4.13 6.13
C LEU A 440 23.66 4.03 7.59
N ILE A 441 23.24 5.15 8.20
CA ILE A 441 22.73 5.16 9.59
C ILE A 441 21.34 4.51 9.69
N ARG A 442 20.55 4.56 8.61
CA ARG A 442 19.17 4.06 8.56
C ARG A 442 19.03 2.61 8.11
N GLN A 443 20.10 2.03 7.56
CA GLN A 443 20.21 0.59 7.25
C GLN A 443 20.76 -0.14 8.47
#